data_AF-A0A7Y5W2I3-F1
#
_entry.id   AF-A0A7Y5W2I3-F1
#
_cell.length_a   1.000
_cell.length_b   1.000
_cell.length_c   1.000
_cell.angle_alpha   90.00
_cell.angle_beta   90.00
_cell.angle_gamma   90.00
#
_symmetry.space_group_name_H-M   'P 1'
#
loop_
_entity.id
_entity.type
_entity.pdbx_description
1 polymer ?
#
loop_
_entity_poly.entity_id
_entity_poly.type
_entity_poly.pdbx_seq_one_letter_code
_entity_poly.pdbx_strand_id
1 'polypeptide(L)'
;MTSFAALRPGQELPEYRVRARNFATASENKIHEDSVAKQYGFAGGLVPGVTVYAYMTRPVVEVLGKDWLAHGTATARFLKPFYE
;
A
#
# COMPACT_ATOMS: atom_id res chain seq x y z
N MET A 1 1.55 18.48 16.62
CA MET A 1 0.36 18.52 15.77
C MET A 1 0.74 19.20 14.48
N THR A 2 0.91 18.44 13.39
CA THR A 2 1.00 19.06 12.06
C THR A 2 -0.40 19.53 11.72
N SER A 3 -0.64 20.83 11.78
CA SER A 3 -1.93 21.40 11.39
C SER A 3 -2.14 21.16 9.90
N PHE A 4 -3.32 20.67 9.50
CA PHE A 4 -3.73 20.59 8.09
C PHE A 4 -3.53 21.92 7.35
N ALA A 5 -3.52 23.05 8.07
CA ALA A 5 -3.32 24.39 7.52
C ALA A 5 -1.98 24.61 6.79
N ALA A 6 -0.98 23.76 7.02
CA ALA A 6 0.33 23.90 6.36
C ALA A 6 0.37 23.34 4.93
N LEU A 7 -0.65 22.58 4.52
CA LEU A 7 -0.67 21.89 3.23
C LEU A 7 -1.48 22.63 2.20
N ARG A 8 -0.98 22.61 0.96
CA ARG A 8 -1.64 23.24 -0.18
C ARG A 8 -2.18 22.18 -1.13
N PRO A 9 -3.38 22.37 -1.73
CA PRO A 9 -3.84 21.54 -2.82
C PRO A 9 -2.79 21.46 -3.94
N GLY A 10 -2.54 20.26 -4.45
CA GLY A 10 -1.50 20.02 -5.47
C GLY A 10 -0.07 20.00 -4.95
N GLN A 11 0.15 20.11 -3.63
CA GLN A 11 1.49 19.95 -3.05
C GLN A 11 2.00 18.53 -3.26
N GLU A 12 3.18 18.41 -3.87
CA GLU A 12 3.90 17.15 -3.96
C GLU A 12 4.48 16.78 -2.58
N LEU A 13 4.35 15.50 -2.22
CA LEU A 13 4.96 14.95 -1.02
C LEU A 13 6.33 14.35 -1.36
N PRO A 14 7.27 14.32 -0.41
CA PRO A 14 8.54 13.64 -0.62
C PRO A 14 8.35 12.19 -1.07
N GLU A 15 9.25 11.72 -1.94
CA GLU A 15 9.19 10.35 -2.42
C GLU A 15 9.40 9.35 -1.27
N TYR A 16 8.48 8.39 -1.15
CA TYR A 16 8.61 7.26 -0.25
C TYR A 16 8.89 5.98 -1.04
N ARG A 17 10.11 5.44 -0.92
CA ARG A 17 10.50 4.14 -1.50
C ARG A 17 10.48 3.06 -0.43
N VAL A 18 9.87 1.94 -0.76
CA VAL A 18 9.84 0.73 0.09
C VAL A 18 9.88 -0.50 -0.80
N ARG A 19 10.60 -1.54 -0.39
CA ARG A 19 10.53 -2.86 -1.02
C ARG A 19 9.29 -3.57 -0.49
N ALA A 20 8.37 -3.90 -1.38
CA ALA A 20 7.18 -4.65 -1.03
C ALA A 20 7.57 -6.04 -0.53
N ARG A 21 6.85 -6.54 0.48
CA ARG A 21 7.05 -7.87 1.05
C ARG A 21 5.75 -8.63 1.10
N ASN A 22 5.78 -9.90 0.73
CA ASN A 22 4.62 -10.76 0.74
C ASN A 22 4.53 -11.53 2.06
N PHE A 23 3.81 -10.96 3.03
CA PHE A 23 3.57 -11.61 4.32
C PHE A 23 2.42 -12.63 4.30
N ALA A 24 1.78 -12.85 3.15
CA ALA A 24 0.56 -13.65 3.03
C ALA A 24 0.77 -14.99 2.34
N THR A 25 2.01 -15.48 2.25
CA THR A 25 2.32 -16.79 1.63
C THR A 25 1.61 -17.96 2.32
N ALA A 26 1.30 -17.84 3.61
CA ALA A 26 0.53 -18.80 4.40
C ALA A 26 -1.00 -18.51 4.46
N SER A 27 -1.48 -17.50 3.74
CA SER A 27 -2.91 -17.14 3.71
C SER A 27 -3.75 -18.23 3.03
N GLU A 28 -5.03 -18.35 3.43
CA GLU A 28 -6.03 -19.14 2.72
C GLU A 28 -6.25 -18.62 1.28
N ASN A 29 -6.09 -17.32 1.05
CA ASN A 29 -6.08 -16.77 -0.31
C ASN A 29 -4.73 -17.08 -0.98
N LYS A 30 -4.71 -18.20 -1.70
CA LYS A 30 -3.50 -18.73 -2.31
C LYS A 30 -2.90 -17.94 -3.46
N ILE A 31 -3.53 -16.84 -3.91
CA ILE A 31 -2.92 -15.96 -4.93
C ILE A 31 -1.61 -15.30 -4.43
N HIS A 32 -1.36 -15.33 -3.13
CA HIS A 32 -0.12 -14.88 -2.49
C HIS A 32 0.99 -15.95 -2.50
N GLU A 33 0.70 -17.18 -2.96
CA GLU A 33 1.68 -18.25 -3.10
C GLU A 33 2.22 -18.29 -4.54
N ASP A 34 3.54 -18.40 -4.70
CA ASP A 34 4.20 -18.42 -6.02
C ASP A 34 3.66 -19.50 -6.95
N SER A 35 3.49 -20.71 -6.43
CA SER A 35 3.08 -21.87 -7.23
C SER A 35 1.68 -21.66 -7.83
N VAL A 36 0.76 -21.15 -7.02
CA VAL A 36 -0.63 -20.91 -7.39
C VAL A 36 -0.74 -19.68 -8.27
N ALA A 37 -0.10 -18.56 -7.92
CA ALA A 37 -0.14 -17.35 -8.74
C ALA A 37 0.37 -17.59 -10.18
N LYS A 38 1.42 -18.41 -10.34
CA LYS A 38 1.93 -18.81 -11.65
C LYS A 38 0.93 -19.61 -12.47
N GLN A 39 0.08 -20.45 -11.85
CA GLN A 39 -0.99 -21.16 -12.55
C GLN A 39 -2.05 -20.21 -13.14
N TYR A 40 -2.23 -19.04 -12.52
CA TYR A 40 -3.11 -17.97 -13.01
C TYR A 40 -2.41 -16.99 -13.98
N GLY A 41 -1.16 -17.26 -14.38
CA GLY A 41 -0.41 -16.44 -15.33
C GLY A 41 0.31 -15.23 -14.73
N PHE A 42 0.40 -15.13 -13.39
CA PHE A 42 1.23 -14.11 -12.74
C PHE A 42 2.70 -14.54 -12.65
N ALA A 43 3.61 -13.58 -12.50
CA ALA A 43 5.05 -13.87 -12.37
C ALA A 43 5.43 -14.60 -11.06
N GLY A 44 4.63 -14.42 -10.00
CA GLY A 44 4.84 -14.97 -8.66
C GLY A 44 3.70 -14.55 -7.74
N GLY A 45 3.82 -14.90 -6.45
CA GLY A 45 2.84 -14.57 -5.42
C GLY A 45 2.65 -13.07 -5.32
N LEU A 46 1.39 -12.65 -5.33
CA LEU A 46 1.05 -11.23 -5.28
C LEU A 46 1.27 -10.68 -3.87
N VAL A 47 1.87 -9.51 -3.73
CA VAL A 47 1.83 -8.80 -2.45
C VAL A 47 0.38 -8.35 -2.17
N PRO A 48 -0.18 -8.57 -0.98
CA PRO A 48 -1.56 -8.21 -0.68
C PRO A 48 -1.84 -6.71 -0.90
N GLY A 49 -3.00 -6.41 -1.48
CA GLY A 49 -3.42 -5.02 -1.70
C GLY A 49 -3.51 -4.22 -0.39
N VAL A 50 -3.89 -4.86 0.72
CA VAL A 50 -3.91 -4.23 2.06
C VAL A 50 -2.49 -3.87 2.54
N THR A 51 -1.48 -4.67 2.21
CA THR A 51 -0.08 -4.37 2.51
C THR A 51 0.42 -3.19 1.68
N VAL A 52 0.11 -3.17 0.39
CA VAL A 52 0.44 -2.03 -0.49
C VAL A 52 -0.26 -0.76 -0.02
N TYR A 53 -1.53 -0.85 0.35
CA TYR A 53 -2.29 0.26 0.92
C TYR A 53 -1.62 0.79 2.20
N ALA A 54 -1.22 -0.08 3.11
CA ALA A 54 -0.51 0.31 4.33
C ALA A 54 0.83 1.03 4.06
N TYR A 55 1.56 0.67 2.99
CA TYR A 55 2.74 1.45 2.59
C TYR A 55 2.36 2.83 2.07
N MET A 56 1.29 2.93 1.27
CA MET A 56 0.82 4.22 0.74
C MET A 56 0.34 5.17 1.82
N THR A 57 -0.18 4.67 2.96
CA THR A 57 -0.63 5.55 4.06
C THR A 57 0.52 6.20 4.80
N ARG A 58 1.74 5.64 4.81
CA ARG A 58 2.89 6.21 5.54
C ARG A 58 3.15 7.69 5.17
N PRO A 59 3.43 8.06 3.90
CA PRO A 59 3.70 9.46 3.55
C PRO A 59 2.48 10.37 3.80
N VAL A 60 1.27 9.84 3.74
CA VAL A 60 0.04 10.59 4.06
C VAL A 60 -0.03 10.90 5.55
N VAL A 61 0.26 9.92 6.42
CA VAL A 61 0.24 10.09 7.88
C VAL A 61 1.37 11.00 8.37
N GLU A 62 2.55 10.95 7.73
CA GLU A 62 3.66 11.88 8.04
C GLU A 62 3.26 13.34 7.87
N VAL A 63 2.32 13.60 6.97
CA VAL A 63 1.95 14.95 6.54
C VAL A 63 0.61 15.40 7.16
N LEU A 64 -0.41 14.54 7.19
CA LEU A 64 -1.74 14.82 7.74
C LEU A 64 -1.89 14.43 9.22
N GLY A 65 -0.95 13.67 9.77
CA GLY A 65 -0.97 13.24 11.16
C GLY A 65 -1.89 12.05 11.45
N LYS A 66 -1.92 11.66 12.74
CA LYS A 66 -2.65 10.48 13.23
C LYS A 66 -4.17 10.63 13.19
N ASP A 67 -4.68 11.85 13.24
CA ASP A 67 -6.13 12.09 13.21
C ASP A 67 -6.72 11.67 11.86
N TRP A 68 -6.00 11.92 10.76
CA TRP A 68 -6.37 11.38 9.45
C TRP A 68 -6.30 9.85 9.42
N LEU A 69 -5.32 9.23 10.08
CA LEU A 69 -5.25 7.77 10.16
C LEU A 69 -6.45 7.18 10.92
N ALA A 70 -6.91 7.87 11.97
CA ALA A 70 -7.99 7.40 12.83
C ALA A 70 -9.38 7.58 12.20
N HIS A 71 -9.58 8.63 11.39
CA HIS A 71 -10.91 9.05 10.94
C HIS A 71 -11.02 9.34 9.44
N GLY A 72 -9.90 9.41 8.72
CA GLY A 72 -9.84 9.69 7.30
C GLY A 72 -9.99 8.44 6.44
N THR A 73 -10.16 8.67 5.14
CA THR A 73 -10.22 7.60 4.13
C THR A 73 -9.44 8.00 2.88
N ALA A 74 -9.03 7.01 2.11
CA ALA A 74 -8.50 7.18 0.77
C ALA A 74 -9.09 6.11 -0.16
N THR A 75 -9.21 6.44 -1.44
CA THR A 75 -9.54 5.47 -2.47
C THR A 75 -8.28 5.16 -3.25
N ALA A 76 -7.99 3.87 -3.44
CA ALA A 76 -6.87 3.40 -4.23
C ALA A 76 -7.36 2.42 -5.30
N ARG A 77 -6.75 2.48 -6.49
CA ARG A 77 -6.91 1.48 -7.54
C ARG A 77 -5.52 0.96 -7.90
N PHE A 78 -5.27 -0.31 -7.64
CA PHE A 78 -4.02 -0.97 -8.00
C PHE A 78 -4.09 -1.41 -9.46
N LEU A 79 -3.29 -0.75 -10.32
CA LEU A 79 -3.32 -0.99 -11.76
C LEU A 79 -2.50 -2.22 -12.19
N LYS A 80 -1.51 -2.60 -11.37
CA LYS A 80 -0.59 -3.71 -11.62
C LYS A 80 -0.31 -4.46 -10.32
N PRO A 81 -0.03 -5.77 -10.40
CA PRO A 81 0.42 -6.54 -9.25
C PRO A 81 1.79 -6.05 -8.73
N PHE A 82 1.99 -6.22 -7.43
CA PHE A 82 3.29 -6.09 -6.78
C PHE A 82 3.85 -7.47 -6.46
N TYR A 83 5.17 -7.60 -6.57
CA TYR A 83 5.93 -8.81 -6.29
C TYR A 83 7.04 -8.48 -5.27
N GLU A 84 7.57 -9.50 -4.61
CA GLU A 84 8.73 -9.41 -3.71
C GLU A 84 10.07 -9.58 -4.45
#